data_AF-A0A7X6VIA5-F1
#
_entry.id   AF-A0A7X6VIA5-F1
#
_cell.length_a   1.000
_cell.length_b   1.000
_cell.length_c   1.000
_cell.angle_alpha   90.00
_cell.angle_beta   90.00
_cell.angle_gamma   90.00
#
_symmetry.space_group_name_H-M   'P 1'
#
loop_
_entity.id
_entity.type
_entity.pdbx_description
1 polymer ?
#
loop_
_entity_poly.entity_id
_entity_poly.type
_entity_poly.pdbx_seq_one_letter_code
_entity_poly.pdbx_strand_id
1 'polypeptide(L)'
;MIRSNKVLRNASWIVVCRVLQSLIGFVISLFTARYLGPSNYGLISYASSLVLFVTPIMSLGLPNTLVQEIIERPEKEGEILGTSMLSCSITSLFCIVGVTAFSYFSTPNETETIIVCALFSISLFFQAMELTVYWFQAKLLSKFSSLVSLSSYLLVSAYKFYLLSTQKSVYWFSVAYAIDYALISIGLLWVYRKQGGQKLRFSFGMAKALLDKSRFYIVSGLMVTIFTQTDKIMIKMMLG
;
A
#
# COMPACT_ATOMS: atom_id res chain seq x y z
N MET A 1 -0.22 -23.66 25.82
CA MET A 1 -0.42 -22.28 26.33
C MET A 1 0.62 -21.25 25.82
N ILE A 2 1.92 -21.54 25.82
CA ILE A 2 2.99 -20.55 25.46
C ILE A 2 2.87 -20.00 24.01
N ARG A 3 2.42 -20.84 23.05
CA ARG A 3 2.24 -20.44 21.64
C ARG A 3 1.08 -19.44 21.46
N SER A 4 0.00 -19.61 22.23
CA SER A 4 -1.16 -18.70 22.21
C SER A 4 -0.78 -17.29 22.68
N ASN A 5 0.04 -17.16 23.73
CA ASN A 5 0.47 -15.86 24.24
C ASN A 5 1.34 -15.08 23.23
N LYS A 6 2.20 -15.77 22.47
CA LYS A 6 3.01 -15.13 21.41
C LYS A 6 2.14 -14.63 20.25
N VAL A 7 1.15 -15.42 19.83
CA VAL A 7 0.21 -15.03 18.76
C VAL A 7 -0.65 -13.85 19.21
N LEU A 8 -1.20 -13.90 20.43
CA LEU A 8 -2.00 -12.83 21.02
C LEU A 8 -1.21 -11.51 21.09
N ARG A 9 0.03 -11.57 21.58
CA ARG A 9 0.92 -10.40 21.64
C ARG A 9 1.26 -9.84 20.27
N ASN A 10 1.43 -10.70 19.27
CA ASN A 10 1.72 -10.25 17.91
C ASN A 10 0.50 -9.56 17.28
N ALA A 11 -0.67 -10.17 17.43
CA ALA A 11 -1.94 -9.59 17.00
C ALA A 11 -2.22 -8.25 17.71
N SER A 12 -1.97 -8.16 19.03
CA SER A 12 -2.18 -6.92 19.78
C SER A 12 -1.29 -5.78 19.26
N TRP A 13 -0.03 -6.05 18.91
CA TRP A 13 0.84 -5.04 18.29
C TRP A 13 0.29 -4.52 16.97
N ILE A 14 -0.18 -5.40 16.09
CA ILE A 14 -0.76 -5.03 14.80
C ILE A 14 -2.01 -4.17 15.02
N VAL A 15 -2.93 -4.62 15.88
CA VAL A 15 -4.21 -3.95 16.14
C VAL A 15 -3.98 -2.57 16.75
N VAL A 16 -3.19 -2.47 17.82
CA VAL A 16 -2.94 -1.19 18.51
C VAL A 16 -2.30 -0.19 17.58
N CYS A 17 -1.26 -0.57 16.83
CA CYS A 17 -0.62 0.33 15.87
C CYS A 17 -1.58 0.77 14.77
N ARG A 18 -2.44 -0.13 14.26
CA ARG A 18 -3.40 0.20 13.21
C ARG A 18 -4.49 1.16 13.70
N VAL A 19 -5.00 0.96 14.92
CA VAL A 19 -5.96 1.89 15.55
C VAL A 19 -5.34 3.28 15.72
N LEU A 20 -4.09 3.36 16.22
CA LEU A 20 -3.40 4.65 16.37
C LEU A 20 -3.20 5.35 15.01
N GLN A 21 -2.77 4.61 13.99
CA GLN A 21 -2.65 5.14 12.62
C GLN A 21 -3.99 5.63 12.08
N SER A 22 -5.08 4.89 12.27
CA SER A 22 -6.41 5.30 11.82
C SER A 22 -6.89 6.58 12.50
N LEU A 23 -6.66 6.72 13.82
CA LEU A 23 -7.02 7.94 14.56
C LEU A 23 -6.22 9.16 14.07
N ILE A 24 -4.91 9.01 13.93
CA ILE A 24 -4.03 10.07 13.41
C ILE A 24 -4.42 10.42 11.98
N GLY A 25 -4.68 9.42 11.15
CA GLY A 25 -5.08 9.58 9.76
C GLY A 25 -6.40 10.31 9.59
N PHE A 26 -7.38 10.03 10.45
CA PHE A 26 -8.65 10.75 10.49
C PHE A 26 -8.46 12.23 10.83
N VAL A 27 -7.64 12.56 11.82
CA VAL A 27 -7.36 13.95 12.18
C VAL A 27 -6.68 14.68 11.01
N ILE A 28 -5.67 14.07 10.40
CA ILE A 28 -4.96 14.67 9.27
C ILE A 28 -5.85 14.83 8.05
N SER A 29 -6.71 13.85 7.75
CA SER A 29 -7.62 13.94 6.61
C SER A 29 -8.64 15.06 6.78
N LEU A 30 -9.15 15.29 8.00
CA LEU A 30 -10.01 16.44 8.30
C LEU A 30 -9.32 17.78 8.03
N PHE A 31 -8.11 17.98 8.55
CA PHE A 31 -7.35 19.21 8.31
C PHE A 31 -6.98 19.38 6.83
N THR A 32 -6.58 18.29 6.17
CA THR A 32 -6.22 18.30 4.74
C THR A 32 -7.42 18.62 3.86
N ALA A 33 -8.59 18.04 4.14
CA ALA A 33 -9.82 18.33 3.40
C ALA A 33 -10.25 19.79 3.55
N ARG A 34 -10.18 20.34 4.78
CA ARG A 34 -10.50 21.74 5.05
C ARG A 34 -9.53 22.70 4.36
N TYR A 35 -8.24 22.37 4.33
CA TYR A 35 -7.21 23.23 3.74
C TYR A 35 -7.24 23.18 2.21
N LEU A 36 -7.28 21.98 1.61
CA LEU A 36 -7.27 21.80 0.16
C LEU A 36 -8.58 22.26 -0.47
N GLY A 37 -9.68 22.24 0.28
CA GLY A 37 -11.01 22.49 -0.23
C GLY A 37 -11.53 21.33 -1.09
N PRO A 38 -12.81 21.39 -1.51
CA PRO A 38 -13.47 20.28 -2.20
C PRO A 38 -12.87 19.94 -3.57
N SER A 39 -12.30 20.91 -4.29
CA SER A 39 -11.67 20.67 -5.60
C SER A 39 -10.40 19.83 -5.48
N ASN A 40 -9.38 20.34 -4.79
CA ASN A 40 -8.08 19.66 -4.64
C ASN A 40 -8.20 18.37 -3.82
N TYR A 41 -9.04 18.35 -2.80
CA TYR A 41 -9.31 17.11 -2.06
C TYR A 41 -10.06 16.09 -2.94
N GLY A 42 -10.93 16.57 -3.84
CA GLY A 42 -11.55 15.77 -4.89
C GLY A 42 -10.53 15.10 -5.81
N LEU A 43 -9.49 15.83 -6.24
CA LEU A 43 -8.39 15.28 -7.05
C LEU A 43 -7.65 14.15 -6.33
N ILE A 44 -7.31 14.34 -5.04
CA ILE A 44 -6.67 13.30 -4.22
C ILE A 44 -7.59 12.08 -4.08
N SER A 45 -8.89 12.30 -3.82
CA SER A 45 -9.88 11.24 -3.70
C SER A 45 -10.04 10.45 -5.00
N TYR A 46 -10.07 11.14 -6.15
CA TYR A 46 -10.12 10.55 -7.48
C TYR A 46 -8.88 9.69 -7.75
N ALA A 47 -7.68 10.25 -7.59
CA ALA A 47 -6.42 9.53 -7.76
C ALA A 47 -6.32 8.30 -6.85
N SER A 48 -6.70 8.44 -5.57
CA SER A 48 -6.70 7.34 -4.61
C SER A 48 -7.67 6.22 -5.01
N SER A 49 -8.80 6.57 -5.65
CA SER A 49 -9.78 5.59 -6.10
C SER A 49 -9.27 4.79 -7.29
N LEU A 50 -8.63 5.46 -8.28
CA LEU A 50 -7.98 4.77 -9.39
C LEU A 50 -6.89 3.82 -8.90
N VAL A 51 -6.06 4.28 -7.97
CA VAL A 51 -4.99 3.47 -7.37
C VAL A 51 -5.57 2.28 -6.63
N LEU A 52 -6.64 2.46 -5.85
CA LEU A 52 -7.32 1.37 -5.15
C LEU A 52 -7.84 0.29 -6.13
N PHE A 53 -8.42 0.68 -7.26
CA PHE A 53 -8.91 -0.26 -8.28
C PHE A 53 -7.78 -1.11 -8.89
N VAL A 54 -6.58 -0.54 -9.06
CA VAL A 54 -5.44 -1.27 -9.62
C VAL A 54 -4.61 -2.02 -8.58
N THR A 55 -4.74 -1.72 -7.27
CA THR A 55 -3.98 -2.38 -6.20
C THR A 55 -4.13 -3.92 -6.19
N PRO A 56 -5.33 -4.52 -6.33
CA PRO A 56 -5.46 -5.98 -6.41
C PRO A 56 -4.70 -6.60 -7.60
N ILE A 57 -4.65 -5.87 -8.72
CA ILE A 57 -3.91 -6.29 -9.93
C ILE A 57 -2.41 -6.16 -9.68
N MET A 58 -1.96 -5.01 -9.16
CA MET A 58 -0.55 -4.75 -8.82
C MET A 58 0.02 -5.80 -7.87
N SER A 59 -0.74 -6.15 -6.83
CA SER A 59 -0.33 -7.11 -5.80
C SER A 59 -0.44 -8.57 -6.24
N LEU A 60 -1.02 -8.85 -7.41
CA LEU A 60 -1.18 -10.19 -7.99
C LEU A 60 -1.90 -11.19 -7.07
N GLY A 61 -2.64 -10.72 -6.08
CA GLY A 61 -3.29 -11.56 -5.06
C GLY A 61 -2.35 -12.19 -4.04
N LEU A 62 -1.03 -11.97 -4.16
CA LEU A 62 0.02 -12.55 -3.31
C LEU A 62 -0.12 -12.26 -1.82
N PRO A 63 -0.60 -11.08 -1.37
CA PRO A 63 -0.87 -10.80 0.04
C PRO A 63 -1.64 -11.89 0.79
N ASN A 64 -2.56 -12.60 0.11
CA ASN A 64 -3.42 -13.60 0.74
C ASN A 64 -2.73 -14.96 0.94
N THR A 65 -1.62 -15.22 0.26
CA THR A 65 -0.93 -16.52 0.27
C THR A 65 0.48 -16.44 0.84
N LEU A 66 1.08 -15.25 0.88
CA LEU A 66 2.51 -15.08 1.15
C LEU A 66 2.93 -15.53 2.56
N VAL A 67 2.11 -15.25 3.58
CA VAL A 67 2.37 -15.70 4.95
C VAL A 67 2.41 -17.23 5.03
N GLN A 68 1.44 -17.89 4.41
CA GLN A 68 1.35 -19.35 4.38
C GLN A 68 2.56 -19.94 3.63
N GLU A 69 2.91 -19.39 2.46
CA GLU A 69 4.02 -19.92 1.65
C GLU A 69 5.37 -19.82 2.39
N ILE A 70 5.60 -18.72 3.13
CA ILE A 70 6.82 -18.54 3.94
C ILE A 70 6.86 -19.53 5.13
N ILE A 71 5.70 -19.85 5.72
CA ILE A 71 5.61 -20.83 6.81
C ILE A 71 5.81 -22.26 6.30
N GLU A 72 5.26 -22.59 5.13
CA GLU A 72 5.34 -23.93 4.52
C GLU A 72 6.74 -24.25 3.95
N ARG A 73 7.45 -23.24 3.45
CA ARG A 73 8.77 -23.38 2.79
C ARG A 73 9.79 -22.39 3.36
N PRO A 74 10.15 -22.50 4.65
CA PRO A 74 11.06 -21.56 5.29
C PRO A 74 12.46 -21.53 4.65
N GLU A 75 12.89 -22.62 4.01
CA GLU A 75 14.17 -22.71 3.31
C GLU A 75 14.23 -21.88 2.03
N LYS A 76 13.07 -21.54 1.44
CA LYS A 76 12.94 -20.71 0.23
C LYS A 76 12.38 -19.31 0.50
N GLU A 77 12.35 -18.85 1.75
CA GLU A 77 11.73 -17.56 2.12
C GLU A 77 12.30 -16.37 1.31
N GLY A 78 13.61 -16.35 1.05
CA GLY A 78 14.26 -15.28 0.28
C GLY A 78 13.90 -15.30 -1.21
N GLU A 79 13.66 -16.49 -1.76
CA GLU A 79 13.17 -16.67 -3.13
C GLU A 79 11.70 -16.28 -3.26
N ILE A 80 10.87 -16.67 -2.28
CA ILE A 80 9.44 -16.34 -2.22
C ILE A 80 9.25 -14.82 -2.13
N LEU A 81 9.92 -14.16 -1.19
CA LEU A 81 9.81 -12.70 -1.03
C LEU A 81 10.42 -11.95 -2.20
N GLY A 82 11.63 -12.32 -2.62
CA GLY A 82 12.34 -11.66 -3.71
C GLY A 82 11.56 -11.74 -5.02
N THR A 83 11.00 -12.91 -5.32
CA THR A 83 10.15 -13.12 -6.48
C THR A 83 8.85 -12.33 -6.37
N SER A 84 8.15 -12.39 -5.23
CA SER A 84 6.90 -11.65 -5.01
C SER A 84 7.09 -10.14 -5.17
N MET A 85 8.13 -9.58 -4.55
CA MET A 85 8.46 -8.16 -4.62
C MET A 85 8.78 -7.73 -6.05
N LEU A 86 9.60 -8.49 -6.78
CA LEU A 86 9.96 -8.15 -8.16
C LEU A 86 8.78 -8.29 -9.12
N SER A 87 7.98 -9.35 -8.99
CA SER A 87 6.76 -9.52 -9.79
C SER A 87 5.79 -8.36 -9.55
N CYS A 88 5.50 -8.02 -8.30
CA CYS A 88 4.65 -6.86 -7.97
C CYS A 88 5.27 -5.53 -8.41
N SER A 89 6.60 -5.38 -8.34
CA SER A 89 7.27 -4.15 -8.80
C SER A 89 7.11 -3.97 -10.31
N ILE A 90 7.28 -5.04 -11.09
CA ILE A 90 7.04 -5.02 -12.54
C ILE A 90 5.57 -4.69 -12.83
N THR A 91 4.63 -5.36 -12.17
CA THR A 91 3.19 -5.09 -12.35
C THR A 91 2.83 -3.66 -11.91
N SER A 92 3.47 -3.12 -10.87
CA SER A 92 3.24 -1.74 -10.42
C SER A 92 3.61 -0.71 -11.49
N LEU A 93 4.68 -0.94 -12.25
CA LEU A 93 5.06 -0.06 -13.37
C LEU A 93 3.99 -0.05 -14.46
N PHE A 94 3.46 -1.23 -14.81
CA PHE A 94 2.33 -1.32 -15.74
C PHE A 94 1.07 -0.63 -15.21
N CYS A 95 0.78 -0.78 -13.90
CA CYS A 95 -0.36 -0.10 -13.27
C CYS A 95 -0.18 1.43 -13.22
N ILE A 96 1.03 1.94 -12.97
CA ILE A 96 1.33 3.38 -13.00
C ILE A 96 1.07 3.96 -14.39
N VAL A 97 1.58 3.29 -15.43
CA VAL A 97 1.33 3.68 -16.81
C VAL A 97 -0.17 3.60 -17.13
N GLY A 98 -0.84 2.54 -16.70
CA GLY A 98 -2.28 2.35 -16.89
C GLY A 98 -3.13 3.44 -16.22
N VAL A 99 -2.84 3.79 -14.96
CA VAL A 99 -3.53 4.87 -14.23
C VAL A 99 -3.30 6.22 -14.89
N THR A 100 -2.07 6.49 -15.30
CA THR A 100 -1.71 7.75 -15.96
C THR A 100 -2.39 7.87 -17.33
N ALA A 101 -2.36 6.81 -18.14
CA ALA A 101 -3.05 6.76 -19.43
C ALA A 101 -4.56 6.89 -19.27
N PHE A 102 -5.16 6.18 -18.32
CA PHE A 102 -6.59 6.28 -18.03
C PHE A 102 -7.01 7.70 -17.63
N SER A 103 -6.20 8.36 -16.78
CA SER A 103 -6.44 9.74 -16.37
C SER A 103 -6.33 10.71 -17.55
N TYR A 104 -5.42 10.47 -18.48
CA TYR A 104 -5.25 11.27 -19.70
C TYR A 104 -6.46 11.17 -20.63
N PHE A 105 -7.00 9.96 -20.83
CA PHE A 105 -8.17 9.75 -21.71
C PHE A 105 -9.50 10.17 -21.09
N SER A 106 -9.66 10.04 -19.77
CA SER A 106 -10.95 10.30 -19.09
C SER A 106 -11.19 11.77 -18.79
N THR A 107 -10.12 12.54 -18.61
CA THR A 107 -10.15 13.97 -18.24
C THR A 107 -9.23 14.76 -19.18
N PRO A 108 -9.52 14.78 -20.49
CA PRO A 108 -8.72 15.53 -21.44
C PRO A 108 -8.75 17.03 -21.09
N ASN A 109 -7.58 17.67 -21.11
CA ASN A 109 -7.32 19.08 -20.73
C ASN A 109 -7.28 19.43 -19.22
N GLU A 110 -7.41 18.47 -18.30
CA GLU A 110 -7.14 18.71 -16.88
C GLU A 110 -5.72 18.25 -16.49
N THR A 111 -4.73 19.06 -16.85
CA THR A 111 -3.31 18.75 -16.59
C THR A 111 -3.02 18.50 -15.10
N GLU A 112 -3.70 19.23 -14.20
CA GLU A 112 -3.53 19.04 -12.75
C GLU A 112 -3.96 17.63 -12.31
N THR A 113 -5.11 17.16 -12.78
CA THR A 113 -5.65 15.82 -12.49
C THR A 113 -4.69 14.73 -12.94
N ILE A 114 -4.15 14.85 -14.16
CA ILE A 114 -3.19 13.90 -14.73
C ILE A 114 -1.91 13.84 -13.89
N ILE A 115 -1.35 15.00 -13.53
CA ILE A 115 -0.13 15.06 -12.70
C ILE A 115 -0.39 14.48 -11.31
N VAL A 116 -1.51 14.82 -10.67
CA VAL A 116 -1.86 14.28 -9.34
C VAL A 116 -2.01 12.77 -9.38
N CYS A 117 -2.71 12.22 -10.38
CA CYS A 117 -2.84 10.78 -10.59
C CYS A 117 -1.49 10.10 -10.80
N ALA A 118 -0.64 10.66 -11.66
CA ALA A 118 0.70 10.14 -11.93
C ALA A 118 1.54 10.12 -10.64
N LEU A 119 1.63 11.24 -9.92
CA LEU A 119 2.39 11.37 -8.68
C LEU A 119 1.88 10.42 -7.59
N PHE A 120 0.56 10.30 -7.43
CA PHE A 120 -0.02 9.38 -6.45
C PHE A 120 0.31 7.94 -6.82
N SER A 121 0.16 7.56 -8.10
CA SER A 121 0.35 6.18 -8.55
C SER A 121 1.77 5.65 -8.33
N ILE A 122 2.79 6.52 -8.23
CA ILE A 122 4.17 6.15 -7.82
C ILE A 122 4.17 5.38 -6.50
N SER A 123 3.20 5.61 -5.61
CA SER A 123 3.06 4.86 -4.36
C SER A 123 2.93 3.35 -4.57
N LEU A 124 2.37 2.90 -5.71
CA LEU A 124 2.21 1.48 -6.04
C LEU A 124 3.55 0.75 -6.10
N PHE A 125 4.60 1.42 -6.59
CA PHE A 125 5.94 0.83 -6.65
C PHE A 125 6.51 0.57 -5.26
N PHE A 126 6.38 1.54 -4.36
CA PHE A 126 6.82 1.38 -2.97
C PHE A 126 5.95 0.38 -2.22
N GLN A 127 4.65 0.33 -2.50
CA GLN A 127 3.73 -0.65 -1.95
C GLN A 127 4.12 -2.08 -2.33
N ALA A 128 4.64 -2.31 -3.55
CA ALA A 128 5.17 -3.61 -3.95
C ALA A 128 6.38 -4.07 -3.11
N MET A 129 7.18 -3.14 -2.58
CA MET A 129 8.29 -3.46 -1.68
C MET A 129 7.83 -3.70 -0.23
N GLU A 130 6.66 -3.18 0.14
CA GLU A 130 6.07 -3.33 1.46
C GLU A 130 5.63 -4.78 1.74
N LEU A 131 5.52 -5.64 0.70
CA LEU A 131 5.21 -7.07 0.87
C LEU A 131 6.18 -7.80 1.83
N THR A 132 7.35 -7.22 2.09
CA THR A 132 8.27 -7.68 3.16
C THR A 132 7.58 -7.79 4.53
N VAL A 133 6.52 -7.01 4.79
CA VAL A 133 5.73 -7.08 6.03
C VAL A 133 5.21 -8.49 6.34
N TYR A 134 4.85 -9.26 5.31
CA TYR A 134 4.32 -10.62 5.46
C TYR A 134 5.36 -11.60 6.00
N TRP A 135 6.65 -11.36 5.77
CA TRP A 135 7.72 -12.13 6.40
C TRP A 135 7.75 -11.93 7.91
N PHE A 136 7.61 -10.68 8.37
CA PHE A 136 7.53 -10.38 9.80
C PHE A 136 6.30 -11.01 10.44
N GLN A 137 5.17 -11.06 9.72
CA GLN A 137 3.97 -11.76 10.17
C GLN A 137 4.19 -13.27 10.27
N ALA A 138 4.77 -13.89 9.24
CA ALA A 138 5.07 -15.33 9.21
C ALA A 138 6.00 -15.76 10.37
N LYS A 139 6.95 -14.92 10.76
CA LYS A 139 7.91 -15.18 11.85
C LYS A 139 7.41 -14.75 13.24
N LEU A 140 6.20 -14.21 13.38
CA LEU A 140 5.68 -13.63 14.63
C LEU A 140 6.56 -12.48 15.18
N LEU A 141 7.17 -11.72 14.27
CA LEU A 141 8.03 -10.57 14.54
C LEU A 141 7.33 -9.24 14.21
N SER A 142 5.99 -9.21 14.17
CA SER A 142 5.22 -8.05 13.73
C SER A 142 5.35 -6.84 14.65
N LYS A 143 5.93 -6.98 15.85
CA LYS A 143 6.36 -5.84 16.67
C LYS A 143 7.26 -4.89 15.87
N PHE A 144 8.22 -5.43 15.11
CA PHE A 144 9.15 -4.61 14.33
C PHE A 144 8.46 -3.93 13.17
N SER A 145 7.64 -4.67 12.41
CA SER A 145 6.93 -4.07 11.28
C SER A 145 5.93 -3.01 11.74
N SER A 146 5.19 -3.27 12.82
CA SER A 146 4.22 -2.31 13.36
C SER A 146 4.89 -1.03 13.88
N LEU A 147 6.07 -1.16 14.52
CA LEU A 147 6.82 0.00 15.00
C LEU A 147 7.39 0.83 13.83
N VAL A 148 7.94 0.16 12.80
CA VAL A 148 8.40 0.84 11.57
C VAL A 148 7.23 1.58 10.93
N SER A 149 6.11 0.89 10.67
CA SER A 149 4.93 1.51 10.06
C SER A 149 4.39 2.68 10.89
N LEU A 150 4.36 2.57 12.22
CA LEU A 150 3.92 3.68 13.08
C LEU A 150 4.89 4.87 13.01
N SER A 151 6.19 4.63 13.03
CA SER A 151 7.21 5.68 12.92
C SER A 151 7.16 6.41 11.57
N SER A 152 7.05 5.66 10.46
CA SER A 152 6.88 6.24 9.13
C SER A 152 5.62 7.08 9.05
N TYR A 153 4.51 6.56 9.60
CA TYR A 153 3.24 7.28 9.61
C TYR A 153 3.34 8.60 10.39
N LEU A 154 4.00 8.61 11.54
CA LEU A 154 4.23 9.83 12.32
C LEU A 154 5.12 10.84 11.56
N LEU A 155 6.16 10.38 10.88
CA LEU A 155 7.02 11.24 10.05
C LEU A 155 6.24 11.86 8.88
N VAL A 156 5.44 11.07 8.17
CA VAL A 156 4.61 11.59 7.08
C VAL A 156 3.51 12.50 7.60
N SER A 157 2.97 12.20 8.78
CA SER A 157 1.99 13.06 9.45
C SER A 157 2.59 14.44 9.77
N ALA A 158 3.80 14.48 10.32
CA ALA A 158 4.53 15.72 10.55
C ALA A 158 4.83 16.45 9.23
N TYR A 159 5.20 15.72 8.17
CA TYR A 159 5.40 16.28 6.84
C TYR A 159 4.11 16.91 6.28
N LYS A 160 2.96 16.24 6.39
CA LYS A 160 1.67 16.80 5.97
C LYS A 160 1.30 18.04 6.77
N PHE A 161 1.57 18.06 8.07
CA PHE A 161 1.36 19.25 8.90
C PHE A 161 2.26 20.43 8.48
N TYR A 162 3.51 20.14 8.11
CA TYR A 162 4.41 21.13 7.52
C TYR A 162 3.88 21.67 6.17
N LEU A 163 3.37 20.80 5.30
CA LEU A 163 2.75 21.22 4.03
C LEU A 163 1.51 22.11 4.25
N LEU A 164 0.68 21.76 5.24
CA LEU A 164 -0.48 22.56 5.66
C LEU A 164 -0.06 23.96 6.13
N SER A 165 0.98 24.03 6.96
CA SER A 165 1.47 25.29 7.54
C SER A 165 2.13 26.20 6.48
N THR A 166 2.76 25.61 5.46
CA THR A 166 3.46 26.34 4.39
C THR A 166 2.59 26.57 3.14
N GLN A 167 1.29 26.31 3.25
CA GLN A 167 0.30 26.45 2.20
C GLN A 167 0.73 25.88 0.83
N LYS A 168 1.22 24.64 0.82
CA LYS A 168 1.69 23.99 -0.41
C LYS A 168 0.56 23.49 -1.30
N SER A 169 0.86 23.36 -2.59
CA SER A 169 -0.04 22.82 -3.61
C SER A 169 -0.35 21.33 -3.39
N VAL A 170 -1.49 20.89 -3.94
CA VAL A 170 -2.00 19.51 -3.90
C VAL A 170 -0.98 18.46 -4.36
N TYR A 171 -0.07 18.81 -5.29
CA TYR A 171 0.98 17.91 -5.77
C TYR A 171 1.84 17.32 -4.64
N TRP A 172 2.18 18.14 -3.64
CA TRP A 172 2.98 17.70 -2.49
C TRP A 172 2.21 16.75 -1.57
N PHE A 173 0.89 16.95 -1.45
CA PHE A 173 0.02 16.03 -0.73
C PHE A 173 -0.09 14.68 -1.45
N SER A 174 -0.10 14.66 -2.79
CA SER A 174 -0.05 13.41 -3.57
C SER A 174 1.26 12.66 -3.34
N VAL A 175 2.39 13.36 -3.37
CA VAL A 175 3.72 12.77 -3.12
C VAL A 175 3.85 12.25 -1.69
N ALA A 176 3.16 12.84 -0.71
CA ALA A 176 3.18 12.37 0.67
C ALA A 176 2.72 10.91 0.80
N TYR A 177 1.82 10.42 -0.06
CA TYR A 177 1.42 9.01 -0.08
C TYR A 177 2.54 8.09 -0.57
N ALA A 178 3.28 8.50 -1.61
CA ALA A 178 4.44 7.76 -2.08
C ALA A 178 5.55 7.73 -1.01
N ILE A 179 5.78 8.86 -0.31
CA ILE A 179 6.74 8.94 0.79
C ILE A 179 6.38 7.99 1.93
N ASP A 180 5.09 7.86 2.27
CA ASP A 180 4.63 6.95 3.33
C ASP A 180 5.03 5.50 3.03
N TYR A 181 4.61 4.98 1.88
CA TYR A 181 5.00 3.64 1.45
C TYR A 181 6.52 3.50 1.29
N ALA A 182 7.22 4.53 0.81
CA ALA A 182 8.68 4.49 0.66
C ALA A 182 9.39 4.33 2.02
N LEU A 183 9.02 5.13 3.02
CA LEU A 183 9.60 5.06 4.36
C LEU A 183 9.32 3.71 5.02
N ILE A 184 8.10 3.19 4.89
CA ILE A 184 7.75 1.86 5.42
C ILE A 184 8.58 0.78 4.73
N SER A 185 8.60 0.76 3.39
CA SER A 185 9.32 -0.26 2.62
C SER A 185 10.83 -0.24 2.87
N ILE A 186 11.45 0.93 2.92
CA ILE A 186 12.88 1.08 3.23
C ILE A 186 13.15 0.61 4.67
N GLY A 187 12.33 1.03 5.64
CA GLY A 187 12.48 0.64 7.04
C GLY A 187 12.33 -0.87 7.22
N LEU A 188 11.33 -1.49 6.58
CA LEU A 188 11.11 -2.94 6.64
C LEU A 188 12.27 -3.71 6.00
N LEU A 189 12.77 -3.27 4.84
CA LEU A 189 13.91 -3.91 4.18
C LEU A 189 15.19 -3.80 5.00
N TRP A 190 15.40 -2.66 5.67
CA TRP A 190 16.53 -2.48 6.57
C TRP A 190 16.45 -3.42 7.77
N VAL A 191 15.30 -3.50 8.43
CA VAL A 191 15.10 -4.42 9.56
C VAL A 191 15.18 -5.88 9.09
N TYR A 192 14.68 -6.21 7.90
CA TYR A 192 14.75 -7.56 7.33
C TYR A 192 16.20 -8.03 7.20
N ARG A 193 17.08 -7.16 6.66
CA ARG A 193 18.51 -7.44 6.57
C ARG A 193 19.16 -7.58 7.95
N LYS A 194 18.76 -6.75 8.93
CA LYS A 194 19.28 -6.80 10.29
C LYS A 194 18.88 -8.05 11.06
N GLN A 195 17.67 -8.57 10.81
CA GLN A 195 17.14 -9.77 11.47
C GLN A 195 17.57 -11.09 10.80
N GLY A 196 18.49 -11.03 9.84
CA GLY A 196 19.06 -12.23 9.20
C GLY A 196 18.15 -12.86 8.15
N GLY A 197 17.26 -12.09 7.51
CA GLY A 197 16.47 -12.58 6.39
C GLY A 197 17.36 -13.10 5.25
N GLN A 198 16.92 -14.17 4.58
CA GLN A 198 17.65 -14.74 3.45
C GLN A 198 17.88 -13.73 2.31
N LYS A 199 18.91 -13.95 1.50
CA LYS A 199 19.16 -13.11 0.31
C LYS A 199 17.96 -13.20 -0.63
N LEU A 200 17.42 -12.04 -0.99
CA LEU A 200 16.32 -11.94 -1.94
C LEU A 200 16.80 -12.48 -3.29
N ARG A 201 16.09 -13.48 -3.82
CA ARG A 201 16.37 -14.09 -5.11
C ARG A 201 15.12 -14.10 -5.96
N PHE A 202 15.30 -13.89 -7.26
CA PHE A 202 14.24 -14.00 -8.23
C PHE A 202 14.28 -15.38 -8.88
N SER A 203 13.12 -15.99 -9.05
CA SER A 203 12.97 -17.25 -9.76
C SER A 203 11.68 -17.26 -10.55
N PHE A 204 11.79 -17.45 -11.86
CA PHE A 204 10.63 -17.47 -12.75
C PHE A 204 9.69 -18.64 -12.44
N GLY A 205 10.24 -19.80 -12.06
CA GLY A 205 9.44 -20.95 -11.64
C GLY A 205 8.63 -20.66 -10.37
N MET A 206 9.23 -19.96 -9.41
CA MET A 206 8.52 -19.52 -8.20
C MET A 206 7.44 -18.48 -8.53
N ALA A 207 7.70 -17.55 -9.45
CA ALA A 207 6.73 -16.53 -9.85
C ALA A 207 5.45 -17.17 -10.40
N LYS A 208 5.61 -18.15 -11.29
CA LYS A 208 4.49 -18.89 -11.87
C LYS A 208 3.71 -19.68 -10.82
N ALA A 209 4.40 -20.39 -9.92
CA ALA A 209 3.76 -21.18 -8.87
C ALA A 209 2.99 -20.29 -7.87
N LEU A 210 3.55 -19.14 -7.48
CA LEU A 210 2.89 -18.16 -6.63
C LEU A 210 1.64 -17.58 -7.31
N LEU A 211 1.74 -17.22 -8.60
CA LEU A 211 0.63 -16.71 -9.39
C LEU A 211 -0.50 -17.74 -9.53
N ASP A 212 -0.20 -19.00 -9.82
CA ASP A 212 -1.23 -20.03 -9.94
C ASP A 212 -2.01 -20.23 -8.64
N LYS A 213 -1.36 -20.12 -7.49
CA LYS A 213 -2.01 -20.20 -6.17
C LYS A 213 -2.80 -18.94 -5.81
N SER A 214 -2.40 -17.77 -6.33
CA SER A 214 -2.95 -16.47 -5.91
C SER A 214 -3.89 -15.78 -6.92
N ARG A 215 -3.93 -16.22 -8.19
CA ARG A 215 -4.68 -15.56 -9.28
C ARG A 215 -6.16 -15.31 -8.98
N PHE A 216 -6.82 -16.23 -8.28
CA PHE A 216 -8.24 -16.09 -7.93
C PHE A 216 -8.47 -14.98 -6.88
N TYR A 217 -7.47 -14.68 -6.05
CA TYR A 217 -7.53 -13.57 -5.11
C TYR A 217 -7.45 -12.20 -5.80
N ILE A 218 -6.96 -12.11 -7.04
CA ILE A 218 -7.03 -10.87 -7.82
C ILE A 218 -8.50 -10.51 -8.07
N VAL A 219 -9.29 -11.48 -8.53
CA VAL A 219 -10.73 -11.29 -8.78
C VAL A 219 -11.45 -10.99 -7.47
N SER A 220 -11.15 -11.72 -6.39
CA SER A 220 -11.72 -11.44 -5.07
C SER A 220 -11.38 -10.01 -4.59
N GLY A 221 -10.13 -9.56 -4.76
CA GLY A 221 -9.72 -8.23 -4.36
C GLY A 221 -10.37 -7.13 -5.19
N LEU A 222 -10.57 -7.35 -6.48
CA LEU A 222 -11.34 -6.45 -7.35
C LEU A 222 -12.80 -6.35 -6.90
N MET A 223 -13.44 -7.48 -6.57
CA MET A 223 -14.82 -7.49 -6.08
C MET A 223 -14.97 -6.73 -4.76
N VAL A 224 -14.04 -6.93 -3.83
CA VAL A 224 -13.99 -6.15 -2.58
C VAL A 224 -13.82 -4.66 -2.87
N THR A 225 -12.95 -4.30 -3.82
CA THR A 225 -12.73 -2.91 -4.18
C THR A 225 -13.98 -2.26 -4.76
N ILE A 226 -14.66 -2.95 -5.69
CA ILE A 226 -15.96 -2.52 -6.24
C ILE A 226 -16.94 -2.29 -5.10
N PHE A 227 -17.12 -3.30 -4.23
CA PHE A 227 -18.03 -3.21 -3.08
C PHE A 227 -17.73 -1.99 -2.20
N THR A 228 -16.46 -1.75 -1.85
CA THR A 228 -16.07 -0.60 -1.01
C THR A 228 -16.26 0.77 -1.68
N GLN A 229 -16.33 0.81 -3.01
CA GLN A 229 -16.51 2.06 -3.77
C GLN A 229 -17.95 2.26 -4.24
N THR A 230 -18.81 1.23 -4.14
CA THR A 230 -20.22 1.30 -4.51
C THR A 230 -20.93 2.46 -3.82
N ASP A 231 -20.66 2.72 -2.54
CA ASP A 231 -21.27 3.83 -1.80
C ASP A 231 -20.99 5.19 -2.46
N LYS A 232 -19.74 5.41 -2.91
CA LYS A 232 -19.37 6.66 -3.59
C LYS A 232 -20.00 6.77 -4.97
N ILE A 233 -20.11 5.66 -5.70
CA ILE A 233 -20.76 5.61 -7.02
C ILE A 233 -22.25 5.93 -6.85
N MET A 234 -22.91 5.31 -5.88
CA MET A 234 -24.32 5.53 -5.57
C MET A 234 -24.59 6.98 -5.16
N ILE A 235 -23.79 7.54 -4.26
CA ILE A 235 -23.92 8.95 -3.85
C ILE A 235 -23.77 9.89 -5.05
N LYS A 236 -22.79 9.65 -5.93
CA LYS A 236 -22.63 10.45 -7.16
C LYS A 236 -23.87 10.39 -8.04
N MET A 237 -24.42 9.20 -8.26
CA MET A 237 -25.64 9.01 -9.07
C MET A 237 -26.89 9.68 -8.45
N MET A 238 -26.98 9.72 -7.11
CA MET A 238 -28.09 10.36 -6.41
C MET A 238 -28.00 11.90 -6.41
N LEU A 239 -26.79 12.46 -6.43
CA LEU A 239 -26.58 13.90 -6.38
C LEU A 239 -26.51 14.58 -7.75
N GLY A 240 -26.32 13.82 -8.83
CA GLY A 240 -26.16 14.33 -10.21
C GLY A 240 -24.72 14.55 -10.60
#